data_AF-A0A376IYX7-F1
#
_entry.id   AF-A0A376IYX7-F1
#
_cell.length_a   1.000
_cell.length_b   1.000
_cell.length_c   1.000
_cell.angle_alpha   90.00
_cell.angle_beta   90.00
_cell.angle_gamma   90.00
#
_symmetry.space_group_name_H-M   'P 1'
#
loop_
_entity.id
_entity.type
_entity.pdbx_description
1 polymer ?
#
loop_
_entity_poly.entity_id
_entity_poly.type
_entity_poly.pdbx_seq_one_letter_code
_entity_poly.pdbx_strand_id
1 'polypeptide(L)'
;MLSCEMAQPTPMLAIMVRALGIPTVMGADIQPSVLHRRTLIVDGYRGELLVDPEPVLLQEYQRLISEEIELSRLAEDDVNLPAQLKSGERIKVMLNAGLSPEHEEKLGSRIDGIGLYRTEIPFMLQSGFPSEEEQVAQYQGDAANVQ
;
A
#
# COMPACT_ATOMS: atom_id res chain seq x y z
N MET A 1 13.61 11.93 6.25
CA MET A 1 13.67 13.08 5.33
C MET A 1 13.31 12.53 3.96
N LEU A 2 12.04 12.60 3.57
CA LEU A 2 11.64 12.34 2.19
C LEU A 2 11.93 13.64 1.43
N SER A 3 13.03 13.64 0.69
CA SER A 3 13.39 14.74 -0.20
C SER A 3 12.41 14.72 -1.37
N CYS A 4 11.53 15.71 -1.46
CA CYS A 4 10.68 15.92 -2.63
C CYS A 4 11.47 16.79 -3.59
N GLU A 5 12.26 16.16 -4.45
CA GLU A 5 12.76 16.79 -5.67
C GLU A 5 11.64 16.75 -6.71
N MET A 6 11.56 17.78 -7.55
CA MET A 6 10.50 18.12 -8.51
C MET A 6 10.21 17.02 -9.55
N ALA A 7 9.68 15.87 -9.13
CA ALA A 7 9.15 14.83 -9.99
C ALA A 7 7.63 14.83 -9.86
N GLN A 8 6.94 15.05 -10.97
CA GLN A 8 5.52 14.70 -11.08
C GLN A 8 5.39 13.24 -10.61
N PRO A 9 4.57 12.94 -9.58
CA PRO A 9 4.46 11.59 -9.08
C PRO A 9 3.93 10.71 -10.21
N THR A 10 4.71 9.72 -10.63
CA THR A 10 4.30 8.80 -11.67
C THR A 10 3.21 7.87 -11.13
N PRO A 11 2.26 7.39 -11.96
CA PRO A 11 1.23 6.43 -11.53
C PRO A 11 1.81 5.21 -10.80
N MET A 12 3.04 4.85 -11.14
CA MET A 12 3.82 3.78 -10.52
C MET A 12 4.12 4.02 -9.05
N LEU A 13 4.49 5.25 -8.65
CA LEU A 13 4.74 5.60 -7.25
C LEU A 13 3.44 5.56 -6.42
N ALA A 14 2.33 6.01 -7.01
CA ALA A 14 1.02 5.98 -6.38
C ALA A 14 0.56 4.55 -6.04
N ILE A 15 0.76 3.62 -6.97
CA ILE A 15 0.44 2.20 -6.78
C ILE A 15 1.32 1.61 -5.66
N MET A 16 2.60 1.99 -5.62
CA MET A 16 3.55 1.52 -4.61
C MET A 16 3.14 1.93 -3.20
N VAL A 17 3.02 3.23 -2.94
CA VAL A 17 2.71 3.74 -1.60
C VAL A 17 1.37 3.22 -1.08
N ARG A 18 0.40 3.02 -1.98
CA ARG A 18 -0.88 2.38 -1.67
C ARG A 18 -0.71 0.91 -1.26
N ALA A 19 0.09 0.14 -2.00
CA ALA A 19 0.35 -1.26 -1.66
C ALA A 19 1.12 -1.43 -0.35
N LEU A 20 1.93 -0.45 0.03
CA LEU A 20 2.62 -0.40 1.32
C LEU A 20 1.75 0.08 2.48
N GLY A 21 0.49 0.47 2.23
CA GLY A 21 -0.41 1.01 3.25
C GLY A 21 0.02 2.38 3.79
N ILE A 22 0.79 3.15 3.01
CA ILE A 22 1.28 4.48 3.42
C ILE A 22 0.30 5.55 2.93
N PRO A 23 -0.37 6.30 3.84
CA PRO A 23 -1.22 7.42 3.46
C PRO A 23 -0.43 8.45 2.66
N THR A 24 -0.91 8.77 1.46
CA THR A 24 -0.18 9.64 0.53
C THR A 24 -1.13 10.60 -0.16
N VAL A 25 -0.75 11.88 -0.19
CA VAL A 25 -1.35 12.92 -1.03
C VAL A 25 -0.29 13.36 -2.04
N MET A 26 -0.68 13.45 -3.31
CA MET A 26 0.22 13.76 -4.42
C MET A 26 -0.17 15.09 -5.06
N GLY A 27 0.81 15.78 -5.65
CA GLY A 27 0.57 17.05 -6.35
C GLY A 27 0.34 18.26 -5.42
N ALA A 28 0.70 18.15 -4.13
CA ALA A 28 0.65 19.25 -3.21
C ALA A 28 1.75 20.29 -3.51
N ASP A 29 1.36 21.53 -3.79
CA ASP A 29 2.28 22.65 -3.97
C ASP A 29 2.63 23.27 -2.61
N ILE A 30 3.50 22.59 -1.85
CA ILE A 30 3.85 22.96 -0.47
C ILE A 30 5.37 22.90 -0.29
N GLN A 31 5.94 23.95 0.30
CA GLN A 31 7.37 23.99 0.63
C GLN A 31 7.66 23.07 1.83
N PRO A 32 8.61 22.10 1.73
CA PRO A 32 8.90 21.16 2.81
C PRO A 32 9.35 21.81 4.12
N SER A 33 9.98 22.99 4.04
CA SER A 33 10.39 23.79 5.20
C SER A 33 9.21 24.18 6.09
N VAL A 34 8.03 24.38 5.50
CA VAL A 34 6.80 24.76 6.23
C VAL A 34 6.29 23.60 7.08
N LEU A 35 6.62 22.36 6.73
CA LEU A 35 6.14 21.14 7.42
C LEU A 35 7.09 20.68 8.54
N HIS A 36 8.30 21.22 8.60
CA HIS A 36 9.34 20.73 9.51
C HIS A 36 8.93 20.90 10.99
N ARG A 37 8.99 19.79 11.76
CA ARG A 37 8.68 19.75 13.21
C ARG A 37 7.26 20.20 13.58
N ARG A 38 6.32 20.10 12.66
CA ARG A 38 4.90 20.38 12.88
C ARG A 38 4.09 19.10 12.94
N THR A 39 2.92 19.18 13.57
CA THR A 39 1.96 18.08 13.57
C THR A 39 1.19 18.12 12.26
N LEU A 40 1.09 16.97 11.60
CA LEU A 40 0.43 16.84 10.30
C LEU A 40 -0.64 15.76 10.36
N ILE A 41 -1.74 16.00 9.66
CA ILE A 41 -2.71 14.95 9.30
C ILE A 41 -2.70 14.84 7.77
N VAL A 42 -2.50 13.62 7.27
CA VAL A 42 -2.56 13.30 5.85
C VAL A 42 -3.89 12.58 5.59
N ASP A 43 -4.82 13.26 4.91
CA ASP A 43 -6.08 12.67 4.50
C ASP A 43 -5.98 12.24 3.02
N GLY A 44 -5.68 10.96 2.81
CA GLY A 44 -5.59 10.35 1.47
C GLY A 44 -6.94 10.17 0.78
N TYR A 45 -8.06 10.21 1.51
CA TYR A 45 -9.40 10.09 0.92
C TYR A 45 -9.84 11.41 0.29
N ARG A 46 -9.58 12.52 0.97
CA ARG A 46 -9.90 13.87 0.49
C ARG A 46 -8.79 14.51 -0.32
N GLY A 47 -7.58 13.95 -0.25
CA GLY A 47 -6.39 14.53 -0.88
C GLY A 47 -5.91 15.79 -0.16
N GLU A 48 -6.08 15.85 1.17
CA GLU A 48 -5.81 17.05 1.98
C GLU A 48 -4.63 16.80 2.95
N LEU A 49 -3.86 17.87 3.19
CA LEU A 49 -2.82 17.92 4.22
C LEU A 49 -3.17 19.02 5.23
N LEU A 50 -3.38 18.64 6.48
CA LEU A 50 -3.65 19.59 7.57
C LEU A 50 -2.37 19.80 8.37
N VAL A 51 -2.01 21.07 8.59
CA VAL A 51 -0.78 21.48 9.30
C VAL A 51 -1.16 22.14 10.62
N ASP A 52 -0.54 21.69 11.71
CA ASP A 52 -0.84 22.11 13.08
C ASP A 52 -2.36 22.16 13.38
N PRO A 53 -3.09 21.05 13.13
CA PRO A 53 -4.52 21.00 13.36
C PRO A 53 -4.87 21.23 14.84
N GLU A 54 -6.04 21.81 15.09
CA GLU A 54 -6.52 22.01 16.45
C GLU A 54 -6.66 20.67 17.21
N PRO A 55 -6.48 20.64 18.54
CA PRO A 55 -6.57 19.41 19.33
C PRO A 55 -7.89 18.64 19.16
N VAL A 56 -9.01 19.35 18.96
CA VAL A 56 -10.32 18.75 18.71
C VAL A 56 -10.31 17.96 17.39
N LEU A 57 -9.67 18.52 16.36
CA LEU A 57 -9.58 17.86 15.05
C LEU A 57 -8.66 16.65 15.11
N LEU A 58 -7.57 16.71 15.88
CA LEU A 58 -6.71 15.54 16.12
C LEU A 58 -7.48 14.38 16.76
N GLN A 59 -8.29 14.66 17.77
CA GLN A 59 -9.11 13.64 18.42
C GLN A 59 -10.13 13.02 17.46
N GLU A 60 -10.73 13.84 16.60
CA GLU A 60 -11.70 13.36 15.63
C GLU A 60 -11.05 12.44 14.57
N TYR A 61 -9.89 12.81 14.03
CA TYR A 61 -9.18 11.92 13.09
C TYR A 61 -8.67 10.65 13.76
N GLN A 62 -8.26 10.70 15.03
CA GLN A 62 -7.92 9.49 15.79
C GLN A 62 -9.13 8.56 15.95
N ARG A 63 -10.31 9.11 16.24
CA ARG A 63 -11.57 8.35 16.30
C ARG A 63 -11.88 7.69 14.95
N LEU A 64 -11.77 8.45 13.85
CA LEU A 64 -11.99 7.93 12.49
C LEU A 64 -11.02 6.79 12.15
N ILE A 65 -9.74 6.91 12.50
CA ILE A 65 -8.75 5.84 12.31
C ILE A 65 -9.14 4.59 13.11
N SER A 66 -9.57 4.74 14.35
CA SER A 66 -10.02 3.61 15.17
C SER A 66 -11.27 2.92 14.58
N GLU A 67 -12.23 3.69 14.09
CA GLU A 67 -13.43 3.16 13.43
C GLU A 67 -13.10 2.39 12.14
N GLU A 68 -12.18 2.93 11.34
CA GLU A 68 -11.72 2.27 10.12
C GLU A 68 -11.01 0.93 10.43
N ILE A 69 -10.21 0.88 11.50
CA ILE A 69 -9.54 -0.35 11.95
C ILE A 69 -10.58 -1.40 12.37
N GLU A 70 -11.60 -1.01 13.14
CA GLU A 70 -12.67 -1.93 13.56
C GLU A 70 -13.51 -2.41 12.38
N LEU A 71 -13.85 -1.52 11.43
CA LEU A 71 -14.55 -1.90 10.20
C LEU A 71 -13.73 -2.85 9.34
N SER A 72 -12.43 -2.57 9.19
CA SER A 72 -11.51 -3.45 8.46
C SER A 72 -11.44 -4.83 9.09
N ARG A 73 -11.40 -4.90 10.43
CA ARG A 73 -11.41 -6.16 11.18
C ARG A 73 -12.71 -6.95 10.99
N LEU A 74 -13.87 -6.29 10.95
CA LEU A 74 -15.15 -6.95 10.64
C LEU A 74 -15.18 -7.48 9.19
N ALA A 75 -14.58 -6.75 8.25
CA ALA A 75 -14.46 -7.20 6.87
C ALA A 75 -13.50 -8.38 6.70
N GLU A 76 -12.51 -8.54 7.59
CA GLU A 76 -11.60 -9.70 7.60
C GLU A 76 -12.34 -11.03 7.84
N ASP A 77 -13.47 -11.04 8.53
CA ASP A 77 -14.26 -12.24 8.80
C ASP A 77 -14.86 -12.84 7.50
N ASP A 78 -15.18 -11.99 6.52
CA ASP A 78 -15.70 -12.39 5.20
C ASP A 78 -14.59 -12.82 4.21
N VAL A 79 -13.32 -12.66 4.56
CA VAL A 79 -12.19 -12.92 3.64
C VAL A 79 -12.01 -14.41 3.29
N ASN A 80 -12.60 -15.32 4.07
CA ASN A 80 -12.58 -16.75 3.77
C ASN A 80 -13.72 -17.19 2.83
N LEU A 81 -14.61 -16.28 2.40
CA LEU A 81 -15.68 -16.60 1.48
C LEU A 81 -15.13 -16.80 0.05
N PRO A 82 -15.69 -17.73 -0.72
CA PRO A 82 -15.28 -17.92 -2.10
C PRO A 82 -15.63 -16.69 -2.93
N ALA A 83 -14.70 -16.24 -3.78
CA ALA A 83 -14.92 -15.10 -4.67
C ALA A 83 -15.96 -15.44 -5.76
N GLN A 84 -17.20 -14.97 -5.56
CA GLN A 84 -18.32 -15.24 -6.45
C GLN A 84 -19.17 -13.98 -6.68
N LEU A 85 -19.73 -13.85 -7.88
CA LEU A 85 -20.74 -12.84 -8.18
C LEU A 85 -22.05 -13.17 -7.46
N LYS A 86 -22.95 -12.19 -7.36
CA LYS A 86 -24.31 -12.40 -6.83
C LYS A 86 -25.11 -13.45 -7.62
N SER A 87 -24.73 -13.72 -8.88
CA SER A 87 -25.29 -14.78 -9.72
C SER A 87 -24.79 -16.19 -9.40
N GLY A 88 -23.75 -16.32 -8.55
CA GLY A 88 -23.09 -17.60 -8.22
C GLY A 88 -21.94 -17.98 -9.14
N GLU A 89 -21.60 -17.15 -10.13
CA GLU A 89 -20.42 -17.39 -10.97
C GLU A 89 -19.13 -17.10 -10.19
N ARG A 90 -18.18 -18.04 -10.21
CA ARG A 90 -16.87 -17.89 -9.56
C ARG A 90 -15.95 -16.99 -10.39
N ILE A 91 -15.29 -16.07 -9.70
CA ILE A 91 -14.21 -15.26 -10.27
C ILE A 91 -12.88 -15.64 -9.61
N LYS A 92 -11.78 -15.38 -10.31
CA LYS A 92 -10.44 -15.55 -9.73
C LYS A 92 -9.97 -14.25 -9.10
N VAL A 93 -9.47 -14.32 -7.88
CA VAL A 93 -8.78 -13.22 -7.20
C VAL A 93 -7.29 -13.48 -7.33
N MET A 94 -6.62 -12.66 -8.15
CA MET A 94 -5.20 -12.83 -8.45
C MET A 94 -4.39 -11.69 -7.80
N LEU A 95 -3.26 -12.03 -7.20
CA LEU A 95 -2.36 -11.08 -6.56
C LEU A 95 -1.55 -10.27 -7.58
N ASN A 96 -1.37 -8.97 -7.29
CA ASN A 96 -0.36 -8.13 -7.89
C ASN A 96 0.87 -8.12 -6.97
N ALA A 97 1.82 -9.00 -7.26
CA ALA A 97 2.95 -9.36 -6.40
C ALA A 97 4.20 -8.52 -6.67
N GLY A 98 5.18 -8.63 -5.76
CA GLY A 98 6.45 -7.91 -5.82
C GLY A 98 6.37 -6.47 -5.29
N LEU A 99 5.31 -6.12 -4.56
CA LEU A 99 5.10 -4.80 -3.97
C LEU A 99 5.45 -4.77 -2.47
N SER A 100 5.07 -5.83 -1.73
CA SER A 100 5.30 -5.91 -0.29
C SER A 100 5.35 -7.36 0.20
N PRO A 101 6.55 -7.96 0.34
CA PRO A 101 6.70 -9.36 0.73
C PRO A 101 5.99 -9.72 2.04
N GLU A 102 6.06 -8.84 3.04
CA GLU A 102 5.42 -9.04 4.36
C GLU A 102 3.89 -9.11 4.30
N HIS A 103 3.27 -8.37 3.38
CA HIS A 103 1.82 -8.41 3.19
C HIS A 103 1.40 -9.57 2.30
N GLU A 104 2.21 -9.89 1.29
CA GLU A 104 1.94 -10.96 0.32
C GLU A 104 1.97 -12.35 0.98
N GLU A 105 2.89 -12.60 1.92
CA GLU A 105 2.96 -13.86 2.68
C GLU A 105 1.67 -14.13 3.49
N LYS A 106 1.02 -13.08 3.99
CA LYS A 106 -0.23 -13.19 4.77
C LYS A 106 -1.45 -13.54 3.91
N LEU A 107 -1.33 -13.48 2.58
CA LEU A 107 -2.44 -13.69 1.64
C LEU A 107 -2.55 -15.13 1.12
N GLY A 108 -1.59 -16.01 1.43
CA GLY A 108 -1.42 -17.34 0.81
C GLY A 108 -2.71 -18.06 0.38
N SER A 109 -3.56 -18.49 1.32
CA SER A 109 -4.79 -19.24 1.00
C SER A 109 -5.97 -18.40 0.50
N ARG A 110 -5.83 -17.07 0.44
CA ARG A 110 -6.89 -16.10 0.14
C ARG A 110 -6.94 -15.69 -1.34
N ILE A 111 -5.97 -16.12 -2.13
CA ILE A 111 -5.80 -15.75 -3.54
C ILE A 111 -5.74 -17.01 -4.40
N ASP A 112 -6.22 -16.92 -5.65
CA ASP A 112 -6.21 -18.04 -6.61
C ASP A 112 -4.89 -18.10 -7.43
N GLY A 113 -3.95 -17.19 -7.18
CA GLY A 113 -2.66 -17.12 -7.89
C GLY A 113 -2.04 -15.72 -7.96
N ILE A 114 -0.91 -15.61 -8.65
CA ILE A 114 -0.30 -14.33 -9.06
C ILE A 114 -0.80 -13.96 -10.46
N GLY A 115 -1.41 -12.78 -10.60
CA GLY A 115 -1.92 -12.26 -11.88
C GLY A 115 -0.97 -11.24 -12.54
N LEU A 116 -0.16 -10.58 -11.72
CA LEU A 116 0.85 -9.62 -12.14
C LEU A 116 2.01 -9.69 -11.15
N TYR A 117 3.25 -9.74 -11.64
CA TYR A 117 4.45 -9.69 -10.83
C TYR A 117 5.29 -8.48 -11.24
N ARG A 118 5.58 -7.57 -10.30
CA ARG A 118 6.32 -6.33 -10.57
C ARG A 118 7.80 -6.51 -10.29
N THR A 119 8.60 -6.70 -11.34
CA THR A 119 10.04 -6.92 -11.22
C THR A 119 10.82 -5.63 -10.99
N GLU A 120 10.23 -4.46 -11.27
CA GLU A 120 10.85 -3.14 -11.09
C GLU A 120 11.10 -2.71 -9.64
N ILE A 121 10.40 -3.32 -8.67
CA ILE A 121 10.35 -2.82 -7.29
C ILE A 121 11.67 -3.05 -6.54
N PRO A 122 12.29 -4.25 -6.60
CA PRO A 122 13.61 -4.47 -6.03
C PRO A 122 14.66 -3.47 -6.53
N PHE A 123 14.60 -3.10 -7.82
CA PHE A 123 15.53 -2.12 -8.41
C PHE A 123 15.37 -0.70 -7.86
N MET A 124 14.20 -0.34 -7.32
CA MET A 124 13.95 0.98 -6.72
C MET A 124 14.26 1.03 -5.23
N LEU A 125 14.08 -0.10 -4.52
CA LEU A 125 14.23 -0.16 -3.06
C LEU A 125 15.66 -0.50 -2.62
N GLN A 126 16.44 -1.18 -3.45
CA GLN A 126 17.80 -1.58 -3.13
C GLN A 126 18.81 -0.51 -3.53
N SER A 127 19.92 -0.40 -2.79
CA SER A 127 21.02 0.53 -3.05
C SER A 127 21.84 0.20 -4.30
N GLY A 128 21.47 -0.84 -5.05
CA GLY A 128 22.16 -1.35 -6.23
C GLY A 128 21.26 -2.28 -7.06
N PHE A 129 21.73 -2.67 -8.23
CA PHE A 129 21.01 -3.61 -9.10
C PHE A 129 21.13 -5.04 -8.54
N PRO A 130 20.02 -5.75 -8.31
CA PRO A 130 20.08 -7.15 -7.90
C PRO A 130 20.70 -7.99 -9.02
N SER A 131 21.62 -8.87 -8.62
CA SER A 131 22.21 -9.88 -9.49
C SER A 131 21.15 -10.87 -10.01
N GLU A 132 21.50 -11.61 -11.06
CA GLU A 132 20.62 -12.67 -11.59
C GLU A 132 20.30 -13.72 -10.52
N GLU A 133 21.27 -14.10 -9.70
CA GLU A 133 21.09 -15.08 -8.62
C GLU A 133 20.10 -14.58 -7.56
N GLU A 134 20.19 -13.31 -7.16
CA GLU A 134 19.24 -12.69 -6.23
C GLU A 134 17.84 -12.62 -6.82
N GLN A 135 17.72 -12.27 -8.10
CA GLN A 135 16.43 -12.26 -8.80
C GLN A 135 15.81 -13.66 -8.85
N VAL A 136 16.59 -14.69 -9.20
CA VAL A 136 16.11 -16.08 -9.24
C VAL A 136 15.63 -16.52 -7.86
N ALA A 137 16.40 -16.25 -6.81
CA ALA A 137 16.03 -16.61 -5.44
C ALA A 137 14.72 -15.93 -5.01
N GLN A 138 14.56 -14.64 -5.34
CA GLN A 138 13.34 -13.90 -5.04
C GLN A 138 12.13 -14.47 -5.78
N TYR A 139 12.23 -14.68 -7.10
CA TYR A 139 11.11 -15.19 -7.90
C TYR A 139 10.68 -16.60 -7.47
N GLN A 140 11.62 -17.44 -7.06
CA GLN A 140 11.32 -18.77 -6.52
C GLN A 140 10.61 -18.70 -5.17
N GLY A 141 11.03 -17.80 -4.28
CA GLY A 141 10.38 -17.58 -2.99
C GLY A 141 8.93 -17.13 -3.16
N ASP A 142 8.70 -16.13 -4.01
CA ASP A 142 7.36 -15.57 -4.22
C ASP A 142 6.40 -16.57 -4.89
N ALA A 143 6.90 -17.39 -5.82
CA ALA A 143 6.12 -18.46 -6.44
C ALA A 143 5.70 -19.55 -5.43
N ALA A 144 6.53 -19.83 -4.42
CA ALA A 144 6.22 -20.79 -3.37
C ALA A 144 5.16 -20.29 -2.38
N ASN A 145 5.06 -18.97 -2.18
CA ASN A 145 4.13 -18.34 -1.22
C ASN A 145 2.67 -18.29 -1.69
N VAL A 146 2.41 -18.65 -2.95
CA VAL A 146 1.09 -18.54 -3.60
C VAL A 146 0.55 -19.92 -4.03
N GLN A 147 1.17 -21.01 -3.55
CA GLN A 147 0.75 -22.41 -3.76
C GLN A 147 -0.01 -22.98 -2.56
#